data_AF-A0A2V2RYU0-F1
#
_entry.id   AF-A0A2V2RYU0-F1
#
_cell.length_a   1.000
_cell.length_b   1.000
_cell.length_c   1.000
_cell.angle_alpha   90.00
_cell.angle_beta   90.00
_cell.angle_gamma   90.00
#
_symmetry.space_group_name_H-M   'P 1'
#
loop_
_entity.id
_entity.type
_entity.pdbx_description
1 polymer ?
#
loop_
_entity_poly.entity_id
_entity_poly.type
_entity_poly.pdbx_seq_one_letter_code
_entity_poly.pdbx_strand_id
1 'polypeptide(L)' 'MEMSPYVLVIICLGILFFISAIVALYWCTQAGQFKDFESGARSIFSEEEPEGMQTDYFPGKKTIEKR' A
#
# COMPACT_ATOMS: atom_id res chain seq x y z
N MET A 1 -11.45 23.44 33.92
CA MET A 1 -11.78 23.66 32.49
C MET A 1 -12.91 22.70 32.17
N GLU A 2 -14.14 23.21 32.14
CA GLU A 2 -15.31 22.41 31.77
C GLU A 2 -15.19 22.03 30.29
N MET A 3 -15.14 20.74 29.98
CA MET A 3 -15.06 20.27 28.59
C MET A 3 -16.47 20.27 28.00
N SER A 4 -16.66 21.01 26.92
CA SER A 4 -17.94 21.05 26.21
C SER A 4 -18.34 19.63 25.77
N PRO A 5 -19.62 19.24 25.91
CA PRO A 5 -20.09 17.91 25.52
C PRO A 5 -19.84 17.60 24.04
N TYR A 6 -19.82 18.63 23.17
CA TYR A 6 -19.47 18.47 21.76
C TYR A 6 -18.02 18.01 21.56
N VAL A 7 -17.09 18.51 22.39
CA VAL A 7 -15.68 18.11 22.32
C VAL A 7 -15.52 16.66 22.75
N LEU A 8 -16.25 16.22 23.77
CA LEU A 8 -16.28 14.80 24.17
C LEU A 8 -16.78 13.90 23.05
N VAL A 9 -17.86 14.29 22.36
CA VAL A 9 -18.38 13.52 21.21
C VAL A 9 -17.35 13.40 20.09
N ILE A 10 -16.68 14.50 19.73
CA ILE A 10 -15.63 14.50 18.70
C ILE A 10 -14.47 13.56 19.09
N ILE A 11 -14.03 13.61 20.35
CA ILE A 11 -12.98 12.72 20.85
C ILE A 11 -13.42 11.25 20.76
N CYS A 12 -14.65 10.92 21.16
CA CYS A 12 -15.18 9.57 21.05
C CYS A 12 -15.23 9.08 19.60
N LEU A 13 -15.69 9.92 18.68
CA LEU A 13 -15.69 9.59 17.25
C LEU A 13 -14.27 9.38 16.71
N GLY A 14 -13.32 10.22 17.12
CA GLY A 14 -11.91 10.07 16.76
C GLY A 14 -11.33 8.74 17.25
N ILE A 15 -11.59 8.37 18.51
CA ILE A 15 -11.15 7.09 19.08
C ILE A 15 -11.73 5.92 18.27
N LEU A 16 -13.04 5.93 17.99
CA LEU A 16 -13.69 4.89 17.20
C LEU A 16 -13.09 4.78 15.79
N PHE A 17 -12.83 5.91 15.14
CA PHE A 17 -12.18 5.95 13.84
C PHE A 17 -10.79 5.31 13.88
N PHE A 18 -9.93 5.69 14.83
CA PHE A 18 -8.58 5.13 14.91
C PHE A 18 -8.58 3.64 15.27
N ILE A 19 -9.48 3.18 16.15
CA ILE A 19 -9.65 1.75 16.41
C ILE A 19 -10.04 1.01 15.12
N SER A 20 -11.00 1.55 14.36
CA SER A 20 -11.40 0.94 13.09
C SER A 20 -10.25 0.89 12.08
N ALA A 21 -9.43 1.94 12.02
CA ALA A 21 -8.27 1.99 11.14
C ALA A 21 -7.20 0.95 11.52
N ILE A 22 -6.93 0.77 12.83
CA ILE A 22 -5.99 -0.25 13.30
C ILE A 22 -6.50 -1.66 12.96
N VAL A 23 -7.79 -1.92 13.18
CA VAL A 23 -8.40 -3.23 12.84
C VAL A 23 -8.33 -3.49 11.34
N ALA A 24 -8.68 -2.50 10.52
CA ALA A 24 -8.59 -2.61 9.06
C ALA A 24 -7.14 -2.85 8.61
N LEU A 25 -6.18 -2.12 9.17
CA LEU A 25 -4.77 -2.27 8.85
C LEU A 25 -4.26 -3.67 9.23
N TYR A 26 -4.61 -4.17 10.41
CA TYR A 26 -4.29 -5.53 10.84
C TYR A 26 -4.93 -6.58 9.92
N TRP A 27 -6.16 -6.36 9.48
CA TRP A 27 -6.80 -7.26 8.53
C TRP A 27 -6.07 -7.25 7.18
N CYS A 28 -5.66 -6.09 6.66
CA CYS A 28 -4.90 -5.97 5.42
C CYS A 28 -3.55 -6.73 5.47
N THR A 29 -2.84 -6.71 6.61
CA THR A 29 -1.59 -7.47 6.74
C THR A 29 -1.82 -8.97 6.68
N GLN A 30 -2.89 -9.47 7.32
CA GLN A 30 -3.24 -10.89 7.30
C GLN A 30 -3.81 -11.35 5.97
N ALA A 31 -4.63 -10.51 5.32
CA ALA A 31 -5.16 -10.75 3.99
C ALA A 31 -4.09 -10.68 2.89
N GLY A 32 -2.86 -10.29 3.23
CA GLY A 32 -1.74 -10.24 2.30
C GLY A 32 -1.81 -9.06 1.33
N GLN A 33 -2.56 -8.00 1.65
CA GLN A 33 -2.69 -6.81 0.80
C GLN A 33 -1.37 -6.05 0.62
N PHE A 34 -0.39 -6.30 1.49
CA PHE A 34 0.97 -5.76 1.39
C PHE A 34 1.99 -6.80 0.86
N LYS A 35 1.51 -7.91 0.30
CA LYS A 35 2.36 -8.89 -0.38
C LYS A 35 2.36 -8.58 -1.87
N ASP A 36 3.51 -8.83 -2.49
CA ASP A 36 3.66 -8.77 -3.95
C ASP A 36 3.20 -7.43 -4.57
N PHE A 37 3.76 -6.33 -4.05
CA PHE A 37 3.54 -5.00 -4.63
C PHE A 37 3.92 -4.93 -6.11
N GLU A 38 4.84 -5.78 -6.54
CA GLU A 38 5.25 -5.90 -7.93
C GLU A 38 4.08 -6.37 -8.81
N SER A 39 3.36 -7.42 -8.42
CA SER A 39 2.13 -7.84 -9.12
C SER A 39 1.08 -6.71 -9.22
N GLY A 40 0.87 -5.97 -8.13
CA GLY A 40 -0.01 -4.80 -8.13
C GLY A 40 0.46 -3.70 -9.10
N ALA A 41 1.75 -3.39 -9.10
CA ALA A 41 2.35 -2.42 -10.03
C ALA A 41 2.26 -2.89 -11.49
N ARG A 42 2.33 -4.20 -11.73
CA ARG A 42 2.23 -4.79 -13.06
C ARG A 42 0.80 -4.86 -13.59
N SER A 43 -0.21 -4.72 -12.74
CA SER A 43 -1.63 -4.80 -13.12
C SER A 43 -2.10 -3.72 -14.10
N ILE A 44 -1.34 -2.64 -14.25
CA ILE A 44 -1.64 -1.57 -15.22
C ILE A 44 -1.31 -2.00 -16.66
N PHE A 45 -0.40 -2.97 -16.82
CA PHE A 45 0.02 -3.45 -18.13
C PHE A 45 -0.99 -4.46 -18.66
N SER A 46 -1.20 -4.43 -19.97
CA SER A 46 -2.17 -5.26 -20.67
C SER A 46 -1.54 -5.91 -21.91
N GLU A 47 -2.30 -6.71 -22.64
CA GLU A 47 -1.83 -7.27 -23.91
C GLU A 47 -1.58 -6.18 -24.97
N GLU A 48 -2.34 -5.09 -24.91
CA GLU A 48 -2.19 -3.95 -25.82
C GLU A 48 -1.01 -3.04 -25.41
N GLU A 49 -0.73 -2.95 -24.10
CA GLU A 49 0.38 -2.16 -23.52
C GLU A 49 1.18 -3.02 -22.52
N PRO A 50 2.15 -3.82 -23.01
CA PRO A 50 2.93 -4.71 -22.16
C PRO A 50 4.05 -3.99 -21.39
N GLU A 51 4.59 -4.66 -20.37
CA GLU A 51 5.77 -4.19 -19.64
C GLU A 51 6.97 -3.96 -20.57
N GLY A 52 7.61 -2.79 -20.43
CA GLY A 52 8.85 -2.46 -21.14
C GLY A 52 10.09 -3.17 -20.57
N MET A 53 11.21 -3.12 -21.31
CA MET A 53 12.49 -3.70 -20.86
C MET A 53 13.43 -2.60 -20.36
N GLN A 54 14.18 -2.88 -19.27
CA GLN A 54 15.22 -1.98 -18.77
C GLN A 54 16.35 -1.84 -19.79
N THR A 55 16.59 -0.63 -20.27
CA THR A 55 17.64 -0.31 -21.26
C THR A 55 18.88 0.32 -20.65
N ASP A 56 18.74 0.97 -19.50
CA ASP A 56 19.85 1.63 -18.79
C ASP A 56 20.34 0.77 -17.62
N TYR A 57 21.65 0.58 -17.54
CA TYR A 57 22.30 -0.28 -16.55
C TYR A 57 23.43 0.49 -15.89
N PHE A 58 23.56 0.31 -14.57
CA PHE A 58 24.69 0.87 -13.84
C PHE A 58 26.01 0.31 -14.42
N PRO A 59 27.05 1.14 -14.61
CA PRO A 59 28.32 0.69 -15.20
C PRO A 59 28.86 -0.56 -14.50
N GLY A 60 29.18 -1.60 -15.28
CA GLY A 60 29.69 -2.88 -14.78
C GLY A 60 28.63 -3.94 -14.45
N LYS A 61 27.33 -3.62 -14.53
CA LYS A 61 26.26 -4.62 -14.46
C LYS A 61 25.72 -4.89 -15.87
N LYS A 62 26.05 -6.07 -16.43
CA LYS A 62 25.38 -6.61 -17.62
C LYS A 62 24.31 -7.60 -17.18
N THR A 63 23.19 -7.61 -17.90
CA THR A 63 22.08 -8.56 -17.75
C THR A 63 22.62 -10.00 -17.79
N ILE A 64 22.35 -10.79 -16.74
CA ILE A 64 22.48 -12.24 -16.84
C ILE A 64 21.19 -12.69 -17.54
N GLU A 65 21.24 -12.89 -18.85
CA GLU A 65 20.20 -13.66 -19.54
C GLU A 65 20.19 -15.08 -18.96
N LYS A 66 19.24 -15.39 -18.07
CA LYS A 66 18.85 -16.77 -17.83
C LYS A 66 18.00 -17.19 -19.03
N ARG A 67 18.66 -17.86 -19.97
CA ARG A 67 18.05 -18.66 -21.04
C ARG A 67 17.06 -19.69 -20.48
#